data_AF-A0A7V0JSX5-F1
#
_entry.id   AF-A0A7V0JSX5-F1
#
_cell.length_a   1.000
_cell.length_b   1.000
_cell.length_c   1.000
_cell.angle_alpha   90.00
_cell.angle_beta   90.00
_cell.angle_gamma   90.00
#
_symmetry.space_group_name_H-M   'P 1'
#
loop_
_entity.id
_entity.type
_entity.pdbx_description
1 polymer ?
#
loop_
_entity_poly.entity_id
_entity_poly.type
_entity_poly.pdbx_seq_one_letter_code
_entity_poly.pdbx_strand_id
1 'polypeptide(L)'
;MNPYEVLGIGVDADDVSVRNAYLDLVRRYPPERHPEKFKQITEAYARLKDKKSRLEYYLFNRETPYRSPFEVLISYFSEADERRPPNFEEIKEYLRRCATQ
;
A
#
# COMPACT_ATOMS: atom_id res chain seq x y z
N MET A 1 -7.48 -11.27 -2.71
CA MET A 1 -7.97 -11.37 -1.32
C MET A 1 -7.00 -10.63 -0.41
N ASN A 2 -7.53 -9.70 0.38
CA ASN A 2 -6.74 -8.85 1.27
C ASN A 2 -6.25 -9.66 2.50
N PRO A 3 -4.93 -9.81 2.73
CA PRO A 3 -4.39 -10.56 3.86
C PRO A 3 -4.84 -10.02 5.23
N TYR A 4 -5.10 -8.72 5.34
CA TYR A 4 -5.59 -8.09 6.57
C TYR A 4 -7.01 -8.55 6.90
N GLU A 5 -7.88 -8.67 5.89
CA GLU A 5 -9.24 -9.19 6.04
C GLU A 5 -9.24 -10.68 6.38
N VAL A 6 -8.36 -11.48 5.77
CA VAL A 6 -8.23 -12.91 6.07
C VAL A 6 -7.81 -13.15 7.52
N LEU A 7 -6.88 -12.35 8.03
CA LEU A 7 -6.43 -12.43 9.42
C LEU A 7 -7.37 -11.69 10.41
N GLY A 8 -8.31 -10.88 9.91
CA GLY A 8 -9.22 -10.09 10.74
C GLY A 8 -8.54 -8.98 11.54
N ILE A 9 -7.49 -8.37 10.98
CA ILE A 9 -6.66 -7.34 11.63
C ILE A 9 -6.65 -6.04 10.84
N GLY A 10 -6.35 -4.93 11.51
CA GLY A 10 -6.15 -3.63 10.86
C GLY A 10 -4.83 -3.52 10.10
N VAL A 11 -4.73 -2.57 9.18
CA VAL A 11 -3.50 -2.29 8.40
C VAL A 11 -2.32 -1.83 9.26
N ASP A 12 -2.61 -1.25 10.43
CA ASP A 12 -1.61 -0.75 11.39
C ASP A 12 -1.15 -1.83 12.39
N ALA A 13 -1.57 -3.09 12.21
CA ALA A 13 -1.19 -4.18 13.09
C ALA A 13 0.34 -4.39 13.13
N ASP A 14 0.86 -4.58 14.35
CA ASP A 14 2.25 -4.94 14.58
C ASP A 14 2.49 -6.44 14.37
N ASP A 15 3.76 -6.84 14.34
CA ASP A 15 4.13 -8.25 14.07
C ASP A 15 3.56 -9.20 15.14
N VAL A 16 3.41 -8.72 16.39
CA VAL A 16 2.82 -9.48 17.50
C VAL A 16 1.33 -9.72 17.24
N SER A 17 0.58 -8.70 16.85
CA SER A 17 -0.84 -8.81 16.52
C SER A 17 -1.08 -9.74 15.32
N VAL A 18 -0.26 -9.62 14.28
CA VAL A 18 -0.31 -10.51 13.09
C VAL A 18 -0.10 -11.97 13.50
N ARG A 19 0.91 -12.23 14.34
CA ARG A 19 1.22 -13.58 14.82
C ARG A 19 0.11 -14.15 15.71
N ASN A 20 -0.43 -13.36 16.62
CA ASN A 20 -1.51 -13.79 17.51
C ASN A 20 -2.77 -14.15 16.72
N ALA A 21 -3.17 -13.30 15.77
CA ALA A 21 -4.31 -13.57 14.90
C ALA A 21 -4.13 -14.86 14.09
N TYR A 22 -2.93 -15.09 13.54
CA TYR A 22 -2.60 -16.33 12.85
C TYR A 22 -2.76 -17.57 13.75
N LEU A 23 -2.20 -17.54 14.96
CA LEU A 23 -2.27 -18.67 15.89
C LEU A 23 -3.71 -18.99 16.31
N ASP A 24 -4.53 -17.96 16.54
CA ASP A 24 -5.94 -18.14 16.89
C ASP A 24 -6.75 -18.73 15.73
N LEU A 25 -6.46 -18.30 14.50
CA LEU A 25 -7.10 -18.84 13.31
C LEU A 25 -6.67 -20.27 13.00
N VAL A 26 -5.41 -20.63 13.20
CA VAL A 26 -4.92 -22.01 13.04
C VAL A 26 -5.59 -22.96 14.05
N ARG A 27 -5.79 -22.52 15.29
CA ARG A 27 -6.53 -23.30 16.30
C ARG A 27 -7.99 -23.51 15.92
N ARG A 28 -8.63 -22.49 15.34
CA ARG A 28 -10.03 -22.55 14.88
C ARG A 28 -10.20 -23.36 13.60
N TYR A 29 -9.22 -23.31 12.70
CA TYR A 29 -9.24 -23.94 11.38
C TYR A 29 -8.02 -24.85 11.18
N PRO A 30 -7.98 -26.00 11.88
CA PRO A 30 -6.89 -26.95 11.74
C PRO A 30 -6.84 -27.55 10.33
N PRO A 31 -5.64 -27.87 9.81
CA PRO A 31 -5.45 -28.32 8.42
C PRO A 31 -6.17 -29.62 8.11
N GLU A 32 -6.36 -30.51 9.09
CA GLU A 32 -7.01 -31.80 8.92
C GLU A 32 -8.51 -31.66 8.62
N ARG A 33 -9.16 -30.63 9.18
CA ARG A 33 -10.60 -30.39 9.00
C ARG A 33 -10.90 -29.29 8.00
N HIS A 34 -10.01 -28.33 7.85
CA HIS A 34 -10.22 -27.12 7.05
C HIS A 34 -9.00 -26.78 6.18
N PRO A 35 -8.59 -27.67 5.26
CA PRO A 35 -7.36 -27.49 4.48
C PRO A 35 -7.37 -26.21 3.64
N GLU A 36 -8.50 -25.87 3.01
CA GLU A 36 -8.59 -24.67 2.17
C GLU A 36 -8.49 -23.37 3.00
N LYS A 37 -9.19 -23.30 4.14
CA LYS A 37 -9.10 -22.13 5.02
C LYS A 37 -7.70 -22.01 5.61
N PHE A 38 -7.12 -23.12 6.05
CA PHE A 38 -5.75 -23.14 6.56
C PHE A 38 -4.75 -22.59 5.54
N LYS A 39 -4.89 -22.97 4.27
CA LYS A 39 -4.07 -22.45 3.18
C LYS A 39 -4.23 -20.93 3.02
N GLN A 40 -5.45 -20.41 3.02
CA GLN A 40 -5.70 -18.97 2.93
C GLN A 40 -5.09 -18.20 4.11
N ILE A 41 -5.24 -18.71 5.34
CA ILE A 41 -4.68 -18.13 6.57
C ILE A 41 -3.15 -18.12 6.50
N THR A 42 -2.54 -19.21 6.05
CA THR A 42 -1.08 -19.34 5.93
C THR A 42 -0.52 -18.40 4.87
N GLU A 43 -1.17 -18.29 3.70
CA GLU A 43 -0.78 -17.35 2.65
C GLU A 43 -0.91 -15.89 3.10
N ALA A 44 -1.98 -15.56 3.84
CA ALA A 44 -2.17 -14.23 4.40
C ALA A 44 -1.08 -13.87 5.41
N TYR A 45 -0.78 -14.79 6.34
CA TYR A 45 0.31 -14.62 7.30
C TYR A 45 1.67 -14.46 6.60
N ALA A 46 1.97 -15.28 5.59
CA ALA A 46 3.24 -15.19 4.87
C ALA A 46 3.47 -13.80 4.23
N ARG A 47 2.40 -13.11 3.82
CA ARG A 47 2.44 -11.75 3.26
C ARG A 47 2.59 -10.66 4.32
N LEU A 48 2.27 -10.92 5.59
CA LEU A 48 2.24 -9.90 6.64
C LEU A 48 3.19 -10.14 7.82
N LYS A 49 3.86 -11.31 7.87
CA LYS A 49 4.62 -11.81 9.04
C LYS A 49 5.69 -10.85 9.59
N ASP A 50 6.25 -10.00 8.75
CA ASP A 50 7.30 -9.05 9.11
C ASP A 50 7.19 -7.77 8.26
N LYS A 51 7.94 -6.74 8.66
CA LYS A 51 7.96 -5.45 7.97
C LYS A 51 8.33 -5.56 6.49
N LYS A 52 9.24 -6.47 6.12
CA LYS A 52 9.67 -6.64 4.72
C LYS A 52 8.54 -7.24 3.90
N SER A 53 7.91 -8.32 4.38
CA SER A 53 6.76 -8.93 3.71
C SER A 53 5.59 -7.96 3.58
N ARG A 54 5.30 -7.16 4.62
CA ARG A 54 4.28 -6.11 4.57
C ARG A 54 4.59 -5.05 3.51
N LEU A 55 5.84 -4.64 3.40
CA LEU A 55 6.27 -3.67 2.39
C LEU A 55 6.18 -4.25 0.98
N GLU A 56 6.62 -5.49 0.77
CA GLU A 56 6.48 -6.19 -0.51
C GLU A 56 5.00 -6.30 -0.91
N TYR A 57 4.13 -6.69 0.01
CA TYR A 57 2.69 -6.73 -0.21
C TYR A 57 2.13 -5.35 -0.58
N TYR A 58 2.52 -4.30 0.15
CA TYR A 58 2.06 -2.94 -0.09
C TYR A 58 2.50 -2.38 -1.45
N LEU A 59 3.73 -2.66 -1.87
CA LEU A 59 4.29 -2.13 -3.12
C LEU A 59 3.81 -2.88 -4.36
N PHE A 60 3.69 -4.21 -4.30
CA PHE A 60 3.50 -5.04 -5.48
C PHE A 60 2.11 -5.66 -5.61
N ASN A 61 1.28 -5.58 -4.57
CA ASN A 61 -0.02 -6.25 -4.53
C ASN A 61 -1.20 -5.27 -4.45
N ARG A 62 -0.97 -4.01 -4.82
CA ARG A 62 -2.04 -3.08 -5.17
C ARG A 62 -2.52 -3.43 -6.56
N GLU A 63 -3.76 -3.88 -6.68
CA GLU A 63 -4.44 -3.92 -7.97
C GLU A 63 -4.49 -2.48 -8.50
N THR A 64 -3.62 -2.16 -9.46
CA THR A 64 -3.71 -0.90 -10.16
C THR A 64 -4.79 -1.05 -11.22
N PRO A 65 -5.77 -0.12 -11.32
CA PRO A 65 -6.73 -0.15 -12.43
C PRO A 65 -6.04 0.10 -13.79
N TYR A 66 -4.75 0.43 -13.76
CA TYR A 66 -3.90 0.75 -14.89
C TYR A 66 -3.20 -0.49 -15.45
N ARG A 67 -3.18 -0.61 -16.77
CA ARG A 67 -2.61 -1.73 -17.52
C ARG A 67 -1.11 -1.59 -17.80
N SER A 68 -0.55 -0.40 -17.56
CA SER A 68 0.85 -0.09 -17.84
C SER A 68 1.36 1.00 -16.88
N PRO A 69 2.66 0.99 -16.51
CA PRO A 69 3.27 2.10 -15.79
C PRO A 69 3.06 3.47 -16.48
N PHE A 70 2.96 3.49 -17.81
CA PHE A 70 2.68 4.71 -18.57
C PHE A 70 1.27 5.26 -18.31
N GLU A 71 0.25 4.42 -18.12
CA GLU A 71 -1.11 4.87 -17.81
C GLU A 71 -1.17 5.55 -16.44
N VAL A 72 -0.41 5.05 -15.46
CA VAL A 72 -0.27 5.68 -14.13
C VAL A 72 0.32 7.08 -14.25
N LEU A 73 1.34 7.24 -15.11
CA LEU A 73 1.95 8.54 -15.36
C LEU A 73 0.98 9.48 -16.05
N ILE A 74 0.27 9.01 -17.08
CA ILE A 74 -0.73 9.81 -17.81
C ILE A 74 -1.84 10.27 -16.87
N SER A 75 -2.38 9.40 -16.02
CA SER A 75 -3.44 9.80 -15.07
C SER A 75 -2.91 10.84 -14.08
N TYR A 76 -1.72 10.62 -13.52
CA TYR A 76 -1.08 11.59 -12.64
C TYR A 76 -0.87 12.95 -13.31
N PHE A 77 -0.44 12.99 -14.57
CA PHE A 77 -0.28 14.24 -15.32
C PHE A 77 -1.61 14.89 -15.73
N SER A 78 -2.66 14.10 -15.93
CA SER A 78 -4.00 14.63 -16.21
C SER A 78 -4.68 15.25 -14.99
N GLU A 79 -4.34 14.75 -13.79
CA GLU A 79 -4.84 15.27 -12.51
C GLU A 79 -3.93 16.34 -11.90
N ALA A 80 -2.65 16.37 -12.29
CA ALA A 80 -1.76 17.47 -11.97
C ALA A 80 -2.26 18.71 -12.70
N ASP A 81 -3.02 19.53 -11.97
CA ASP A 81 -3.47 20.87 -12.35
C ASP A 81 -2.36 21.54 -13.17
N GLU A 82 -2.71 22.04 -14.36
CA GLU A 82 -1.76 22.51 -15.37
C GLU A 82 -0.67 23.30 -14.65
N ARG A 83 0.53 22.70 -14.53
CA ARG A 83 1.67 23.41 -13.95
C ARG A 83 2.02 24.52 -14.94
N ARG A 84 1.34 25.65 -14.80
CA ARG A 84 1.56 26.82 -15.63
C ARG A 84 2.88 27.41 -15.18
N PRO A 85 3.88 27.49 -16.06
CA PRO A 85 5.09 28.20 -15.72
C PRO A 85 4.70 29.63 -15.32
N PRO A 86 5.27 30.17 -14.24
CA PRO A 86 4.92 31.50 -13.78
C PRO A 86 5.19 32.52 -14.90
N ASN A 87 4.29 33.49 -15.05
CA ASN A 87 4.44 34.54 -16.05
C ASN A 87 5.57 35.51 -15.67
N PHE A 88 5.91 36.41 -16.58
CA PHE A 88 7.01 37.35 -16.38
C PHE A 88 6.89 38.17 -15.08
N GLU A 89 5.69 38.65 -14.74
CA GLU A 89 5.50 39.44 -13.52
C GLU A 89 5.61 38.58 -12.27
N GLU A 90 5.11 37.34 -12.29
CA GLU A 90 5.26 36.38 -11.19
C GLU A 90 6.74 36.02 -10.94
N ILE A 91 7.51 35.79 -12.02
CA ILE A 91 8.95 35.52 -11.93
C ILE A 91 9.69 36.74 -11.39
N LYS A 92 9.38 37.93 -11.90
CA LYS A 92 10.00 39.19 -11.48
C LYS A 92 9.73 39.50 -10.01
N GLU A 93 8.51 39.29 -9.54
CA GLU A 93 8.11 39.42 -8.14
C GLU A 93 8.90 38.44 -7.25
N TYR A 94 8.99 37.17 -7.67
CA TYR A 94 9.77 36.15 -6.96
C TYR A 94 11.25 36.51 -6.86
N LEU A 95 11.88 36.90 -7.97
CA LEU A 95 13.30 37.27 -8.00
C LEU A 95 13.59 38.50 -7.13
N ARG A 96 12.67 39.47 -7.08
CA ARG A 96 12.77 40.62 -6.17
C ARG A 96 12.76 40.18 -4.70
N ARG A 97 11.86 39.27 -4.32
CA ARG A 97 11.80 38.73 -2.95
C ARG A 97 13.09 38.01 -2.56
N CYS A 98 13.68 37.24 -3.47
CA CYS A 98 14.97 36.59 -3.23
C CYS A 98 16.15 37.55 -3.08
N ALA A 99 16.11 38.71 -3.75
CA ALA A 99 17.18 39.72 -3.66
C ALA A 99 17.10 40.58 -2.39
N THR A 100 16.02 40.46 -1.61
CA THR A 100 15.81 41.24 -0.38
C THR A 100 15.99 40.40 0.89
N GLN A 101 16.31 39.11 0.75
CA GLN A 101 16.77 38.20 1.81
C GLN A 101 18.29 38.04 1.72
#